data_AF-A0A8S2RSZ7-F1
#
_entry.id   AF-A0A8S2RSZ7-F1
#
_cell.length_a   1.000
_cell.length_b   1.000
_cell.length_c   1.000
_cell.angle_alpha   90.00
_cell.angle_beta   90.00
_cell.angle_gamma   90.00
#
_symmetry.space_group_name_H-M   'P 1'
#
loop_
_entity.id
_entity.type
_entity.pdbx_description
1 polymer ?
#
loop_
_entity_poly.entity_id
_entity_poly.type
_entity_poly.pdbx_seq_one_letter_code
_entity_poly.pdbx_strand_id
1 'polypeptide(L)'
;RLRDVLQSLGLDKEGKYVQFYGLDCETPKRCYGGSIPIEKALSDDVLIAYEMNNESLTRDHGYPLRIIVPGSIGARSVKWVNRIVVS
;
A
#
# COMPACT_ATOMS: atom_id res chain seq x y z
N ARG A 1 -10.99 -2.30 0.21
CA ARG A 1 -10.21 -1.06 -0.04
C ARG A 1 -9.26 -0.85 1.13
N LEU A 2 -8.22 -0.01 1.00
CA LEU A 2 -7.31 0.27 2.12
C LEU A 2 -8.07 0.87 3.32
N ARG A 3 -8.97 1.83 3.07
CA ARG A 3 -9.84 2.41 4.09
C ARG A 3 -10.54 1.35 4.95
N ASP A 4 -11.16 0.34 4.31
CA ASP A 4 -11.95 -0.66 5.04
C ASP A 4 -11.09 -1.42 6.06
N VAL A 5 -9.82 -1.69 5.72
CA VAL A 5 -8.84 -2.32 6.64
C VAL A 5 -8.48 -1.37 7.77
N LEU A 6 -8.19 -0.10 7.48
CA LEU A 6 -7.85 0.89 8.51
C LEU A 6 -9.01 1.11 9.50
N GLN A 7 -10.23 1.25 8.98
CA GLN A 7 -11.45 1.41 9.81
C GLN A 7 -11.75 0.17 10.65
N SER A 8 -11.45 -1.04 10.14
CA SER A 8 -11.59 -2.27 10.95
C SER A 8 -10.68 -2.29 12.19
N LEU A 9 -9.63 -1.47 12.19
CA LEU A 9 -8.72 -1.26 13.31
C LEU A 9 -9.08 -0.03 14.16
N GLY A 10 -10.20 0.65 13.87
CA GLY A 10 -10.63 1.87 14.55
C GLY A 10 -9.90 3.14 14.12
N LEU A 11 -9.21 3.12 12.97
CA LEU A 11 -8.43 4.26 12.47
C LEU A 11 -9.25 5.09 11.48
N ASP A 12 -9.78 6.22 11.97
CA ASP A 12 -10.70 7.05 11.18
C ASP A 12 -10.05 8.31 10.64
N LYS A 13 -9.17 8.96 11.42
CA LYS A 13 -8.33 10.13 11.06
C LYS A 13 -7.11 10.27 11.98
N GLU A 14 -6.77 9.23 12.73
CA GLU A 14 -5.61 9.26 13.63
C GLU A 14 -4.32 9.00 12.83
N GLY A 15 -3.32 9.85 13.05
CA GLY A 15 -2.06 9.83 12.31
C GLY A 15 -2.00 10.90 11.21
N LYS A 16 -0.78 11.15 10.71
CA LYS A 16 -0.50 12.05 9.59
C LYS A 16 -0.30 11.27 8.28
N TYR A 17 0.27 10.07 8.35
CA TYR A 17 0.65 9.27 7.18
C TYR A 17 0.40 7.78 7.38
N VAL A 18 0.13 7.10 6.27
CA VAL A 18 0.19 5.65 6.15
C VAL A 18 1.44 5.28 5.37
N GLN A 19 2.28 4.44 5.96
CA GLN A 19 3.55 3.98 5.41
C GLN A 19 3.42 2.52 4.99
N PHE A 20 3.92 2.21 3.81
CA PHE A 20 3.93 0.88 3.22
C PHE A 20 5.38 0.43 3.04
N TYR A 21 5.67 -0.78 3.50
CA TYR A 21 6.99 -1.40 3.34
C TYR A 21 6.87 -2.58 2.38
N GLY A 22 7.71 -2.56 1.35
CA GLY A 22 7.87 -3.63 0.39
C GLY A 22 8.99 -4.59 0.78
N LEU A 23 9.04 -5.73 0.10
CA LEU A 23 10.08 -6.76 0.25
C LEU A 23 11.23 -6.62 -0.76
N ASP A 24 11.19 -5.62 -1.64
CA ASP A 24 12.30 -5.33 -2.55
C ASP A 24 13.38 -4.56 -1.81
N CYS A 25 14.53 -5.20 -1.58
CA CYS A 25 15.55 -4.67 -0.70
C CYS A 25 16.91 -4.69 -1.38
N GLU A 26 17.57 -3.53 -1.41
CA GLU A 26 18.98 -3.43 -1.80
C GLU A 26 19.87 -4.10 -0.74
N THR A 27 19.50 -3.97 0.54
CA THR A 27 20.13 -4.62 1.69
C THR A 27 19.06 -5.00 2.71
N PRO A 28 19.34 -5.90 3.68
CA PRO A 28 18.36 -6.26 4.71
C PRO A 28 17.81 -5.09 5.54
N LYS A 29 18.52 -3.94 5.57
CA LYS A 29 18.12 -2.72 6.28
C LYS A 29 17.51 -1.66 5.37
N ARG A 30 17.55 -1.85 4.05
CA ARG A 30 17.12 -0.86 3.05
C ARG A 30 16.19 -1.52 2.04
N CYS A 31 14.93 -1.63 2.44
CA CYS A 31 13.85 -2.06 1.58
C CYS A 31 13.09 -0.87 1.03
N TYR A 32 12.55 -1.04 -0.17
CA TYR A 32 11.69 -0.06 -0.79
C TYR A 32 10.43 0.14 0.05
N GLY A 33 10.00 1.39 0.16
CA GLY A 33 8.79 1.76 0.84
C GLY A 33 8.27 3.09 0.32
N GLY A 34 7.05 3.41 0.70
CA GLY A 34 6.40 4.65 0.33
C GLY A 34 5.33 5.01 1.36
N SER A 35 4.95 6.27 1.40
CA SER A 35 3.90 6.75 2.28
C SER A 35 2.89 7.62 1.54
N ILE A 36 1.67 7.70 2.05
CA ILE A 36 0.65 8.64 1.60
C ILE A 36 0.02 9.33 2.82
N PRO A 37 -0.52 10.56 2.68
CA PRO A 37 -1.29 11.19 3.74
C PRO A 37 -2.47 10.32 4.18
N ILE A 38 -2.84 10.36 5.45
CA ILE A 38 -3.94 9.55 6.00
C ILE A 38 -5.26 9.81 5.25
N GLU A 39 -5.50 11.05 4.83
CA GLU A 39 -6.70 11.44 4.08
C GLU A 39 -6.77 10.72 2.73
N LYS A 40 -5.63 10.54 2.07
CA LYS A 40 -5.55 9.76 0.82
C LYS A 40 -5.65 8.26 1.11
N ALA A 41 -5.11 7.76 2.21
CA ALA A 41 -5.26 6.35 2.56
C ALA A 41 -6.71 5.95 2.88
N LEU A 42 -7.50 6.90 3.38
CA LEU A 42 -8.91 6.76 3.71
C LEU A 42 -9.86 7.07 2.54
N SER A 43 -9.36 7.38 1.34
CA SER A 43 -10.24 7.56 0.18
C SER A 43 -10.73 6.21 -0.37
N ASP A 44 -11.82 6.26 -1.14
CA ASP A 44 -12.48 5.09 -1.72
C ASP A 44 -11.64 4.36 -2.78
N ASP A 45 -10.64 5.04 -3.34
CA ASP A 45 -9.90 4.62 -4.53
C ASP A 45 -8.55 3.95 -4.23
N VAL A 46 -8.05 3.98 -2.99
CA VAL A 46 -6.81 3.29 -2.62
C VAL A 46 -7.08 1.81 -2.34
N LEU A 47 -6.38 0.95 -3.07
CA LEU A 47 -6.60 -0.49 -3.05
C LEU A 47 -5.38 -1.23 -2.51
N ILE A 48 -5.67 -2.30 -1.78
CA ILE A 48 -4.74 -3.42 -1.59
C ILE A 48 -5.14 -4.45 -2.63
N ALA A 49 -4.28 -4.69 -3.61
CA ALA A 49 -4.58 -5.53 -4.78
C ALA A 49 -3.73 -6.80 -4.77
N TYR A 50 -4.37 -7.93 -5.08
CA TYR A 50 -3.75 -9.25 -5.29
C TYR A 50 -4.04 -9.83 -6.68
N GLU A 51 -4.90 -9.16 -7.45
CA GLU A 51 -5.27 -9.50 -8.84
C GLU A 51 -5.25 -8.26 -9.74
N MET A 52 -5.07 -8.48 -11.04
CA MET A 52 -5.21 -7.49 -12.09
C MET A 52 -5.83 -8.17 -13.31
N ASN A 53 -6.89 -7.60 -13.87
CA ASN A 53 -7.63 -8.14 -15.02
C ASN A 53 -8.11 -9.60 -14.81
N ASN A 54 -8.64 -9.90 -13.61
CA ASN A 54 -9.14 -11.23 -13.20
C ASN A 54 -8.06 -12.33 -13.13
N GLU A 55 -6.78 -11.96 -13.14
CA GLU A 55 -5.68 -12.89 -12.94
C GLU A 55 -4.87 -12.47 -11.72
N SER A 56 -4.25 -13.44 -11.05
CA SER A 56 -3.27 -13.16 -10.01
C SER A 56 -2.18 -12.23 -10.54
N LEU A 57 -1.68 -11.31 -9.70
CA LEU A 57 -0.57 -10.46 -10.10
C LEU A 57 0.61 -11.30 -10.60
N THR A 58 1.32 -10.78 -11.60
CA THR A 58 2.65 -11.30 -11.93
C THR A 58 3.67 -10.82 -10.90
N ARG A 59 4.85 -11.46 -10.86
CA ARG A 59 5.96 -10.99 -10.00
C ARG A 59 6.27 -9.52 -10.24
N ASP A 60 6.37 -9.10 -11.49
CA ASP A 60 6.69 -7.71 -11.86
C ASP A 60 5.59 -6.72 -11.49
N HIS A 61 4.34 -7.18 -11.48
CA HIS A 61 3.20 -6.41 -10.99
C HIS A 61 3.02 -6.46 -9.48
N GLY A 62 3.89 -7.15 -8.73
CA GLY A 62 3.90 -7.07 -7.26
C GLY A 62 3.24 -8.24 -6.55
N TYR A 63 3.11 -9.40 -7.20
CA TYR A 63 2.63 -10.62 -6.54
C TYR A 63 3.37 -10.92 -5.23
N PRO A 64 2.68 -11.27 -4.12
CA PRO A 64 1.25 -11.57 -4.06
C PRO A 64 0.36 -10.35 -3.77
N LEU A 65 0.94 -9.22 -3.35
CA LEU A 65 0.17 -8.11 -2.81
C LEU A 65 0.87 -6.77 -3.09
N ARG A 66 0.10 -5.78 -3.54
CA ARG A 66 0.57 -4.40 -3.73
C ARG A 66 -0.44 -3.37 -3.25
N ILE A 67 0.02 -2.13 -3.08
CA ILE A 67 -0.85 -0.95 -3.00
C ILE A 67 -1.04 -0.37 -4.40
N ILE A 68 -2.26 0.10 -4.68
CA ILE A 68 -2.58 0.98 -5.81
C ILE A 68 -3.11 2.30 -5.27
N VAL A 69 -2.47 3.40 -5.64
CA VAL A 69 -2.85 4.76 -5.24
C VAL A 69 -3.19 5.59 -6.49
N PRO A 70 -4.47 5.62 -6.91
CA PRO A 70 -4.87 6.41 -8.08
C PRO A 70 -4.61 7.90 -7.87
N GLY A 71 -4.26 8.59 -8.97
CA GLY A 71 -3.93 10.03 -8.96
C GLY A 71 -2.57 10.36 -8.33
N SER A 72 -1.76 9.35 -8.00
CA SER A 72 -0.38 9.51 -7.50
C SER A 72 0.63 8.92 -8.47
N ILE A 73 1.90 9.35 -8.35
CA ILE A 73 2.99 8.74 -9.09
C ILE A 73 3.14 7.25 -8.73
N GLY A 74 3.58 6.44 -9.69
CA GLY A 74 3.67 4.98 -9.53
C GLY A 74 4.51 4.53 -8.33
N ALA A 75 5.51 5.32 -7.91
CA ALA A 75 6.31 5.06 -6.71
C ALA A 75 5.49 4.97 -5.41
N ARG A 76 4.32 5.61 -5.34
CA ARG A 76 3.42 5.49 -4.17
C ARG A 76 2.65 4.17 -4.14
N SER A 77 2.59 3.46 -5.26
CA SER A 77 1.93 2.16 -5.41
C SER A 77 2.91 1.01 -5.15
N VAL A 78 3.30 0.87 -3.87
CA VAL A 78 4.33 -0.07 -3.39
C VAL A 78 3.95 -1.51 -3.73
N LYS A 79 4.89 -2.25 -4.34
CA LYS A 79 4.77 -3.68 -4.66
C LYS A 79 5.33 -4.55 -3.52
N TRP A 80 4.90 -5.80 -3.47
CA TRP A 80 5.41 -6.80 -2.52
C TRP A 80 5.28 -6.38 -1.06
N VAL A 81 4.11 -5.85 -0.69
CA VAL A 81 3.86 -5.21 0.61
C VAL A 81 3.85 -6.26 1.71
N ASN A 82 4.62 -6.04 2.78
CA ASN A 82 4.63 -6.91 3.97
C ASN A 82 4.16 -6.23 5.26
N ARG A 83 4.13 -4.89 5.29
CA ARG A 83 3.82 -4.12 6.49
C ARG A 83 3.22 -2.78 6.13
N ILE A 84 2.18 -2.43 6.88
CA ILE A 84 1.50 -1.14 6.83
C ILE A 84 1.60 -0.53 8.22
N VAL A 85 2.03 0.72 8.32
CA VAL A 85 2.19 1.45 9.59
C VAL A 85 1.46 2.78 9.49
N VAL A 86 0.69 3.11 10.52
CA VAL A 86 0.05 4.42 10.66
C VAL A 86 0.84 5.24 11.67
N SER A 87 1.16 6.49 11.33
CA SER A 87 1.98 7.41 12.13
C SER A 87 1.44 8.82 12.10
#